data_AF-E2CKF1-F1
#
_entry.id   AF-E2CKF1-F1
#
_cell.length_a   1.000
_cell.length_b   1.000
_cell.length_c   1.000
_cell.angle_alpha   90.00
_cell.angle_beta   90.00
_cell.angle_gamma   90.00
#
_symmetry.space_group_name_H-M   'P 1'
#
loop_
_entity.id
_entity.type
_entity.pdbx_description
1 polymer ?
#
loop_
_entity_poly.entity_id
_entity_poly.type
_entity_poly.pdbx_seq_one_letter_code
_entity_poly.pdbx_strand_id
1 'polypeptide(L)'
;MVRTLNVLFILAVVIGAAAVYDMKLAAKKSANRVAELQAEIEAERDAIRHLRARWSELNQPDRLQGLVERYNGYLELEAMSVKQIVAPEDLPARPVLLEPVGSPDPIGGYAGTSAVVQ
;
A
#
# COMPACT_ATOMS: atom_id res chain seq x y z
N MET A 1 -5.53 -60.45 -37.81
CA MET A 1 -4.18 -60.10 -37.29
C MET A 1 -3.70 -58.74 -37.79
N VAL A 2 -3.45 -58.51 -39.09
CA VAL A 2 -2.95 -57.21 -39.59
C VAL A 2 -3.98 -56.08 -39.49
N ARG A 3 -5.26 -56.39 -39.72
CA ARG A 3 -6.36 -55.41 -39.70
C ARG A 3 -6.60 -54.81 -38.30
N THR A 4 -6.45 -55.62 -37.25
CA THR A 4 -6.55 -55.17 -35.85
C THR A 4 -5.34 -54.32 -35.44
N LEU A 5 -4.14 -54.67 -35.90
CA LEU A 5 -2.93 -53.86 -35.73
C LEU A 5 -3.05 -52.49 -36.40
N ASN A 6 -3.59 -52.42 -37.62
CA ASN A 6 -3.81 -51.14 -38.30
C ASN A 6 -4.81 -50.25 -37.55
N VAL A 7 -5.89 -50.82 -37.01
CA VAL A 7 -6.85 -50.06 -36.19
C VAL A 7 -6.19 -49.53 -34.91
N LEU A 8 -5.33 -50.34 -34.27
CA LEU A 8 -4.57 -49.90 -33.10
C LEU A 8 -3.64 -48.72 -33.44
N PHE A 9 -2.94 -48.78 -34.57
CA PHE A 9 -2.06 -47.69 -35.00
C PHE A 9 -2.82 -46.41 -35.33
N ILE A 10 -3.97 -46.51 -36.00
CA ILE A 10 -4.83 -45.35 -36.26
C ILE A 10 -5.30 -44.74 -34.94
N LEU A 11 -5.72 -45.57 -33.97
CA LEU A 11 -6.12 -45.11 -32.65
C LEU A 11 -4.97 -44.38 -31.93
N ALA A 12 -3.76 -44.94 -31.97
CA ALA A 12 -2.57 -44.34 -31.39
C ALA A 12 -2.25 -42.97 -32.00
N VAL A 13 -2.37 -42.83 -33.33
CA VAL A 13 -2.17 -41.55 -34.03
C VAL A 13 -3.23 -40.52 -33.62
N VAL A 14 -4.50 -40.93 -33.54
CA VAL A 14 -5.59 -40.02 -33.13
C VAL A 14 -5.40 -39.53 -31.69
N ILE A 15 -5.02 -40.42 -30.76
CA ILE A 15 -4.73 -40.05 -29.37
C ILE A 15 -3.52 -39.10 -29.30
N GLY A 16 -2.45 -39.38 -30.05
CA GLY A 16 -1.29 -38.49 -30.14
C GLY A 16 -1.65 -37.10 -30.67
N ALA A 17 -2.47 -37.03 -31.72
CA ALA A 17 -2.94 -35.77 -32.27
C ALA A 17 -3.80 -34.97 -31.28
N ALA A 18 -4.70 -35.65 -30.55
CA ALA A 18 -5.52 -35.03 -29.50
C ALA A 18 -4.65 -34.47 -28.36
N ALA A 19 -3.65 -35.24 -27.89
CA ALA A 19 -2.75 -34.81 -26.83
C ALA A 19 -1.94 -33.55 -27.21
N VAL A 20 -1.44 -33.48 -28.46
CA VAL A 20 -0.74 -32.30 -28.96
C VAL A 20 -1.66 -31.09 -29.06
N TYR A 21 -2.91 -31.30 -29.48
CA TYR A 21 -3.91 -30.24 -29.55
C TYR A 21 -4.24 -29.68 -28.16
N ASP A 22 -4.48 -30.55 -27.18
CA ASP A 22 -4.72 -30.14 -25.79
C ASP A 22 -3.54 -29.39 -25.19
N MET A 23 -2.31 -29.83 -25.48
CA MET A 23 -1.09 -29.13 -25.06
C MET A 23 -1.01 -27.72 -25.66
N LYS A 24 -1.35 -27.56 -26.95
CA LYS A 24 -1.42 -26.25 -27.61
C LYS A 24 -2.53 -25.37 -27.04
N LEU A 25 -3.65 -25.96 -26.65
CA LEU A 25 -4.79 -25.25 -26.08
C LEU A 25 -4.49 -24.76 -24.65
N ALA A 26 -3.81 -25.59 -23.85
CA ALA A 26 -3.35 -25.24 -22.51
C ALA A 26 -2.38 -24.05 -22.54
N ALA A 27 -1.44 -24.04 -23.49
CA ALA A 27 -0.50 -22.94 -23.67
C ALA A 27 -1.17 -21.63 -24.11
N LYS A 28 -2.24 -21.70 -24.92
CA LYS A 28 -3.01 -20.50 -25.29
C LYS A 28 -3.82 -19.93 -24.14
N LYS A 29 -4.35 -20.79 -23.25
CA LYS A 29 -5.17 -20.33 -22.12
C LYS A 29 -4.36 -19.51 -21.11
N SER A 30 -3.13 -19.93 -20.81
CA SER A 30 -2.23 -19.16 -19.94
C SER A 30 -1.77 -17.86 -20.59
N ALA A 31 -1.42 -17.89 -21.88
CA ALA A 31 -1.02 -16.70 -22.61
C ALA A 31 -2.14 -15.63 -22.67
N ASN A 32 -3.39 -16.06 -22.89
CA ASN A 32 -4.53 -15.15 -22.89
C ASN A 32 -4.75 -14.50 -21.52
N ARG A 33 -4.59 -15.26 -20.42
CA ARG A 33 -4.77 -14.71 -19.07
C ARG A 33 -3.69 -13.69 -18.71
N VAL A 34 -2.45 -13.94 -19.12
CA VAL A 34 -1.35 -12.97 -18.93
C VAL A 34 -1.61 -11.69 -19.73
N ALA A 35 -2.07 -11.81 -20.99
CA ALA A 35 -2.39 -10.65 -21.81
C ALA A 35 -3.54 -9.81 -21.22
N GLU A 36 -4.58 -10.47 -20.71
CA GLU A 36 -5.71 -9.81 -20.03
C GLU A 36 -5.25 -9.05 -18.78
N LEU A 37 -4.46 -9.70 -17.91
CA LEU A 37 -3.90 -9.07 -16.71
C LEU A 37 -2.97 -7.89 -17.06
N GLN A 38 -2.17 -8.01 -18.11
CA GLN A 38 -1.29 -6.93 -18.57
C GLN A 38 -2.10 -5.70 -19.01
N ALA A 39 -3.23 -5.92 -19.69
CA ALA A 39 -4.13 -4.85 -20.11
C ALA A 39 -4.82 -4.17 -18.91
N GLU A 40 -5.24 -4.96 -17.92
CA GLU A 40 -5.84 -4.44 -16.66
C GLU A 40 -4.83 -3.57 -15.89
N ILE A 41 -3.58 -4.04 -15.74
CA ILE A 41 -2.50 -3.29 -15.09
C ILE A 41 -2.24 -1.95 -15.78
N GLU A 42 -2.24 -1.91 -17.11
CA GLU A 42 -2.00 -0.66 -17.84
C GLU A 42 -3.16 0.33 -17.64
N ALA A 43 -4.40 -0.15 -17.65
CA ALA A 43 -5.57 0.68 -17.37
C ALA A 43 -5.54 1.28 -15.94
N GLU A 44 -5.14 0.49 -14.93
CA GLU A 44 -4.99 0.97 -13.56
C GLU A 44 -3.87 2.02 -13.44
N ARG A 45 -2.75 1.82 -14.13
CA ARG A 45 -1.65 2.79 -14.16
C ARG A 45 -2.09 4.12 -14.74
N ASP A 46 -2.90 4.10 -15.79
CA ASP A 46 -3.45 5.30 -16.42
C ASP A 46 -4.35 6.05 -15.44
N ALA A 47 -5.21 5.33 -14.71
CA ALA A 47 -6.04 5.90 -13.67
C ALA A 47 -5.19 6.56 -12.57
N ILE A 48 -4.13 5.89 -12.09
CA ILE A 48 -3.21 6.45 -11.08
C ILE A 48 -2.53 7.73 -11.60
N ARG A 49 -2.09 7.76 -12.86
CA ARG A 49 -1.48 8.98 -13.44
C ARG A 49 -2.47 10.14 -13.46
N HIS A 50 -3.72 9.87 -13.82
CA HIS A 50 -4.76 10.88 -13.79
C HIS A 50 -5.07 11.37 -12.37
N LEU A 51 -5.11 10.46 -11.38
CA LEU A 51 -5.30 10.84 -9.97
C LEU A 51 -4.12 11.66 -9.44
N ARG A 52 -2.87 11.31 -9.79
CA ARG A 52 -1.68 12.09 -9.41
C ARG A 52 -1.69 13.49 -10.01
N ALA A 53 -2.15 13.64 -11.26
CA ALA A 53 -2.30 14.95 -11.88
C ALA A 53 -3.30 15.82 -11.09
N ARG A 54 -4.46 15.27 -10.72
CA ARG A 54 -5.44 15.97 -9.86
C ARG A 54 -4.92 16.26 -8.46
N TRP A 55 -4.11 15.38 -7.89
CA TRP A 55 -3.50 15.60 -6.59
C TRP A 55 -2.49 16.75 -6.62
N SER A 56 -1.73 16.90 -7.72
CA SER A 56 -0.83 18.04 -7.92
C SER A 56 -1.58 19.37 -8.01
N GLU A 57 -2.78 19.37 -8.59
CA GLU A 57 -3.65 20.55 -8.64
C GLU A 57 -4.20 20.90 -7.25
N LEU A 58 -4.61 19.89 -6.48
CA LEU A 58 -5.19 20.12 -5.15
C LEU A 58 -4.15 20.56 -4.10
N ASN A 59 -2.91 20.06 -4.21
CA ASN A 59 -1.80 20.40 -3.31
C ASN A 59 -0.98 21.61 -3.76
N GLN A 60 -1.54 22.48 -4.60
CA GLN A 60 -0.83 23.67 -5.05
C GLN A 60 -0.38 24.52 -3.84
N PRO A 61 0.93 24.69 -3.63
CA PRO A 61 1.49 25.29 -2.40
C PRO A 61 1.02 26.73 -2.20
N ASP A 62 0.76 27.46 -3.29
CA ASP A 62 0.23 28.82 -3.26
C ASP A 62 -1.14 28.90 -2.55
N ARG A 63 -2.01 27.89 -2.73
CA ARG A 63 -3.32 27.85 -2.06
C ARG A 63 -3.18 27.58 -0.57
N LEU A 64 -2.24 26.71 -0.19
CA LEU A 64 -1.95 26.41 1.22
C LEU A 64 -1.33 27.62 1.92
N GLN A 65 -0.39 28.33 1.28
CA GLN A 65 0.20 29.57 1.79
C GLN A 65 -0.85 30.67 1.95
N GLY A 66 -1.71 30.89 0.96
CA GLY A 66 -2.80 31.86 1.06
C GLY A 66 -3.82 31.55 2.17
N LEU A 67 -4.03 30.27 2.49
CA LEU A 67 -4.88 29.85 3.61
C LEU A 67 -4.19 30.11 4.96
N VAL A 68 -2.91 29.74 5.09
CA VAL A 68 -2.11 30.02 6.29
C VAL A 68 -2.06 31.52 6.57
N GLU A 69 -1.82 32.34 5.55
CA GLU A 69 -1.72 33.79 5.70
C GLU A 69 -3.06 34.44 6.07
N ARG A 70 -4.18 33.91 5.56
CA ARG A 70 -5.54 34.36 5.90
C ARG A 70 -5.95 34.00 7.33
N TYR A 71 -5.55 32.83 7.82
CA TYR A 71 -5.93 32.34 9.15
C TYR A 71 -4.82 32.49 10.21
N ASN A 72 -3.71 33.17 9.87
CA ASN A 72 -2.56 33.34 10.76
C ASN A 72 -2.91 34.08 12.07
N GLY A 73 -3.94 34.94 12.04
CA GLY A 73 -4.44 35.60 13.25
C GLY A 73 -5.11 34.68 14.28
N TYR A 74 -5.44 33.43 13.90
CA TYR A 74 -6.04 32.43 14.82
C TYR A 74 -5.13 31.22 15.05
N LEU A 75 -4.30 30.87 14.06
CA LEU A 75 -3.44 29.68 14.11
C LEU A 75 -2.02 29.97 14.61
N GLU A 76 -1.60 31.25 14.64
CA GLU A 76 -0.25 31.67 15.06
C GLU A 76 0.86 30.81 14.43
N LEU A 77 0.69 30.49 13.14
CA LEU A 77 1.58 29.61 12.41
C LEU A 77 2.80 30.41 11.96
N GLU A 78 3.93 30.19 12.63
CA GLU A 78 5.22 30.66 12.14
C GLU A 78 5.70 29.82 10.96
N ALA A 79 6.32 30.48 9.98
CA ALA A 79 6.96 29.78 8.87
C ALA A 79 8.03 28.82 9.43
N MET A 80 7.96 27.55 9.01
CA MET A 80 8.88 26.51 9.47
C MET A 80 10.33 26.92 9.18
N SER A 81 11.12 27.09 10.23
CA SER A 81 12.52 27.47 10.14
C SER A 81 13.36 26.28 9.74
N VAL A 82 14.37 26.47 8.88
CA VAL A 82 15.30 25.39 8.44
C VAL A 82 15.94 24.67 9.63
N LYS A 83 16.09 25.34 10.77
CA LYS A 83 16.63 24.77 12.01
C LYS A 83 15.70 23.74 12.68
N GLN A 84 14.43 23.67 12.29
CA GLN A 84 13.45 22.72 12.82
C GLN A 84 13.43 21.39 12.04
N ILE A 85 14.17 21.29 10.93
CA ILE A 85 14.37 20.04 10.19
C ILE A 85 15.54 19.31 10.84
N VAL A 86 15.24 18.39 11.75
CA VAL A 86 16.23 17.61 12.47
C VAL A 86 15.96 16.11 12.30
N ALA A 87 17.02 15.30 12.32
CA ALA A 87 16.86 13.86 12.30
C ALA A 87 16.22 13.40 13.63
N PRO A 88 15.51 12.26 13.67
CA PRO A 88 14.87 11.77 14.91
C PRO A 88 15.84 11.59 16.08
N GLU A 89 17.11 11.38 15.77
CA GLU A 89 18.24 11.23 16.70
C GLU A 89 18.75 12.55 17.29
N ASP A 90 18.44 13.70 16.67
CA ASP A 90 18.75 15.04 17.15
C ASP A 90 17.62 15.65 18.01
N LEU A 91 16.52 14.90 18.21
CA LEU A 91 15.41 15.36 19.04
C LEU A 91 15.82 15.35 20.52
N PRO A 92 15.55 16.45 21.26
CA PRO A 92 15.77 16.45 22.71
C PRO A 92 14.91 15.35 23.35
N ALA A 93 15.48 14.67 24.35
CA ALA A 93 14.74 13.64 25.09
C ALA A 93 13.42 14.22 25.60
N ARG A 94 12.32 13.47 25.43
CA ARG A 94 10.99 13.86 25.90
C ARG A 94 11.13 14.29 27.37
N PRO A 95 10.77 15.53 27.74
CA PRO A 95 10.86 15.96 29.12
C PRO A 95 10.00 15.04 29.96
N VAL A 96 10.64 14.36 30.91
CA VAL A 96 9.94 13.60 31.95
C VAL A 96 9.25 14.67 32.78
N LEU A 97 7.92 14.73 32.71
CA LEU A 97 7.13 15.53 33.65
C LEU A 97 7.31 14.87 35.02
N LEU A 98 8.38 15.24 35.72
CA LEU A 98 8.50 14.94 37.13
C LEU A 98 7.40 15.75 37.80
N GLU A 99 6.30 15.09 38.14
CA GLU A 99 5.32 15.66 39.07
C GLU A 99 6.10 16.15 40.30
N PRO A 100 5.85 17.38 40.77
CA PRO A 100 6.50 17.90 41.97
C PRO A 100 6.24 16.93 43.13
N VAL A 101 7.31 16.28 43.60
CA VAL A 101 7.31 15.57 44.88
C VAL A 101 6.99 16.60 45.96
N GLY A 102 5.71 16.67 46.34
CA GLY A 102 5.19 17.67 47.29
C GLY A 102 3.83 18.29 46.95
N SER A 103 3.15 17.88 45.87
CA SER A 103 1.75 18.28 45.67
C SER A 103 0.87 17.58 46.72
N PRO A 104 0.05 18.31 47.51
CA PRO A 104 -0.85 17.68 48.48
C PRO A 104 -1.81 16.75 47.76
N ASP A 105 -1.88 15.51 48.24
CA ASP A 105 -2.66 14.38 47.74
C ASP A 105 -3.80 14.74 46.77
N PRO A 106 -3.74 14.33 45.48
CA PRO A 106 -4.93 14.32 44.67
C PRO A 106 -5.86 13.27 45.25
N ILE A 107 -6.99 13.77 45.77
CA ILE A 107 -8.13 13.04 46.31
C ILE A 107 -8.28 11.64 45.71
N GLY A 108 -8.32 10.66 46.62
CA GLY A 108 -8.37 9.23 46.33
C GLY A 108 -9.36 8.84 45.24
N GLY A 109 -8.80 8.39 44.12
CA GLY A 109 -9.50 7.71 43.05
C GLY A 109 -8.90 6.32 42.87
N TYR A 110 -9.74 5.28 42.93
CA TYR A 110 -9.40 3.85 42.87
C TYR A 110 -8.87 3.35 41.50
N ALA A 111 -8.13 4.16 40.75
CA ALA A 111 -7.65 3.80 39.41
C ALA A 111 -6.14 3.50 39.38
N GLY A 112 -5.63 2.81 40.41
CA GLY A 112 -4.20 2.52 40.56
C GLY A 112 -3.94 1.12 41.13
N THR A 113 -4.53 0.08 40.54
CA THR A 113 -4.00 -1.28 40.72
C THR A 113 -3.86 -1.95 39.37
N SER A 114 -2.72 -1.70 38.73
CA SER A 114 -2.13 -2.67 37.83
C SER A 114 -0.85 -3.15 38.50
N ALA A 115 -0.99 -4.34 39.09
CA ALA A 115 0.03 -5.07 39.80
C ALA A 115 1.35 -5.12 39.00
N VAL A 116 2.44 -4.73 39.67
CA VAL A 116 3.79 -5.07 39.24
C VAL A 116 4.02 -6.55 39.56
N VAL A 117 4.19 -7.35 38.52
CA VAL A 117 4.68 -8.74 38.57
C VAL A 117 6.15 -8.70 38.99
N GLN A 118 6.53 -9.65 39.86
CA GLN A 118 7.87 -9.86 40.43
C GLN A 118 9.00 -9.85 39.40
#